data_AF-A0A9D6IXM0-F1
#
_entry.id   AF-A0A9D6IXM0-F1
#
_cell.length_a   1.000
_cell.length_b   1.000
_cell.length_c   1.000
_cell.angle_alpha   90.00
_cell.angle_beta   90.00
_cell.angle_gamma   90.00
#
_symmetry.space_group_name_H-M   'P 1'
#
loop_
_entity.id
_entity.type
_entity.pdbx_description
1 polymer ?
#
loop_
_entity_poly.entity_id
_entity_poly.type
_entity_poly.pdbx_seq_one_letter_code
_entity_poly.pdbx_strand_id
1 'polypeptide(L)' 'MLIDPRKKQIFEEICAAQDLTPSQVVRQLIREYIIEHAGSRELPSWLLKAASKKPAPR' A
#
# COMPACT_ATOMS: atom_id res chain seq x y z
N MET A 1 -7.19 1.57 -12.71
CA MET A 1 -7.18 0.17 -12.25
C MET A 1 -8.62 -0.31 -12.26
N LEU A 2 -8.95 -1.34 -13.04
CA LEU A 2 -10.28 -1.95 -13.01
C LEU A 2 -10.29 -2.95 -11.87
N ILE A 3 -11.18 -2.74 -10.90
CA ILE A 3 -11.42 -3.64 -9.78
C ILE A 3 -12.91 -3.94 -9.76
N ASP A 4 -13.25 -5.18 -9.42
CA ASP A 4 -14.63 -5.59 -9.24
C ASP A 4 -15.31 -4.68 -8.19
N PRO A 5 -16.54 -4.17 -8.46
CA PRO A 5 -17.20 -3.20 -7.58
C PRO A 5 -17.45 -3.75 -6.17
N ARG A 6 -17.70 -5.05 -6.02
CA ARG A 6 -17.90 -5.68 -4.71
C ARG A 6 -16.59 -5.72 -3.92
N LYS A 7 -15.48 -6.05 -4.58
CA LYS A 7 -14.15 -5.97 -3.94
C LYS A 7 -13.79 -4.55 -3.53
N LYS A 8 -14.17 -3.55 -4.33
CA LYS A 8 -13.96 -2.14 -4.00
C LYS A 8 -14.71 -1.76 -2.72
N GLN A 9 -15.99 -2.11 -2.61
CA GLN A 9 -16.78 -1.80 -1.41
C GLN A 9 -16.17 -2.41 -0.15
N ILE A 10 -15.82 -3.70 -0.19
CA ILE A 10 -15.19 -4.37 0.96
C ILE A 10 -13.87 -3.70 1.35
N PHE A 11 -13.06 -3.31 0.36
CA PHE A 11 -11.82 -2.59 0.62
C PHE A 11 -12.05 -1.21 1.25
N GLU A 12 -13.04 -0.45 0.76
CA GLU A 12 -13.41 0.85 1.31
C GLU A 12 -13.93 0.73 2.75
N GLU A 13 -14.75 -0.29 3.05
CA GLU A 13 -15.23 -0.59 4.40
C GLU A 13 -14.09 -0.93 5.36
N ILE A 14 -13.13 -1.76 4.95
CA ILE A 14 -11.95 -2.11 5.75
C ILE A 14 -11.07 -0.88 6.01
N CYS A 15 -10.92 0.01 5.03
CA CYS A 15 -10.17 1.26 5.19
C CYS A 15 -10.88 2.18 6.18
N ALA A 16 -12.19 2.36 6.04
CA ALA A 16 -12.98 3.21 6.92
C ALA A 16 -12.97 2.72 8.37
N ALA A 17 -13.03 1.40 8.59
CA ALA A 17 -12.96 0.80 9.93
C ALA A 17 -11.61 1.01 10.64
N GLN A 18 -10.56 1.40 9.91
CA GLN A 18 -9.22 1.63 10.44
C GLN A 18 -8.82 3.12 10.41
N ASP A 19 -9.77 4.03 10.14
CA ASP A 19 -9.50 5.47 9.96
C ASP A 19 -8.48 5.75 8.84
N LEU A 20 -8.49 4.93 7.79
CA LEU A 20 -7.61 5.06 6.63
C LEU A 20 -8.40 5.41 5.37
N THR A 21 -7.77 6.14 4.46
CA THR A 21 -8.31 6.34 3.11
C THR A 21 -7.81 5.23 2.17
N PRO A 22 -8.66 4.78 1.22
CA PRO A 22 -8.27 3.80 0.21
C PRO A 22 -6.95 4.15 -0.51
N SER A 23 -6.73 5.42 -0.82
CA SER A 23 -5.52 5.91 -1.47
C SER A 23 -4.25 5.72 -0.62
N GLN A 24 -4.34 5.90 0.70
CA GLN A 24 -3.20 5.68 1.60
C GLN A 24 -2.80 4.20 1.58
N VAL A 25 -3.79 3.30 1.67
CA VAL A 25 -3.55 1.85 1.68
C VAL A 25 -3.04 1.38 0.32
N VAL A 26 -3.66 1.79 -0.79
CA VAL A 26 -3.19 1.43 -2.14
C VAL A 26 -1.77 1.91 -2.39
N ARG A 27 -1.42 3.13 -1.95
CA ARG A 27 -0.05 3.65 -2.08
C ARG A 27 0.96 2.81 -1.31
N GLN A 28 0.59 2.36 -0.11
CA GLN A 28 1.42 1.45 0.68
C GLN A 28 1.59 0.10 -0.02
N LEU A 29 0.49 -0.51 -0.48
CA LEU A 29 0.50 -1.79 -1.19
C LEU A 29 1.34 -1.75 -2.47
N ILE A 30 1.20 -0.69 -3.28
CA ILE A 30 2.00 -0.52 -4.50
C ILE A 30 3.49 -0.45 -4.16
N ARG A 31 3.85 0.35 -3.14
CA ARG A 31 5.25 0.49 -2.71
C ARG A 31 5.82 -0.85 -2.25
N GLU A 32 5.11 -1.55 -1.37
CA GLU A 32 5.54 -2.85 -0.83
C GLU A 32 5.69 -3.87 -1.97
N TYR A 33 4.70 -3.95 -2.87
CA TYR A 33 4.75 -4.83 -4.03
C TYR A 33 5.95 -4.56 -4.93
N ILE A 34 6.25 -3.27 -5.22
CA ILE A 34 7.43 -2.92 -6.03
C ILE A 34 8.72 -3.34 -5.33
N ILE A 35 8.85 -3.10 -4.03
CA ILE A 35 10.07 -3.44 -3.27
C ILE A 35 10.27 -4.96 -3.22
N GLU A 36 9.21 -5.71 -2.93
CA GLU A 36 9.25 -7.18 -2.87
C GLU A 36 9.57 -7.81 -4.23
N HIS A 37 9.11 -7.21 -5.34
CA HIS A 37 9.23 -7.79 -6.69
C HIS A 37 10.23 -7.06 -7.59
N ALA A 38 11.05 -6.16 -7.05
CA ALA A 38 12.04 -5.42 -7.85
C ALA A 38 13.17 -6.31 -8.38
N GLY A 39 13.46 -7.45 -7.72
CA GLY A 39 14.59 -8.31 -8.08
C GLY A 39 15.90 -7.51 -8.08
N SER A 40 16.65 -7.57 -9.18
CA SER A 40 17.92 -6.83 -9.36
C SER A 40 17.75 -5.40 -9.88
N ARG A 41 16.52 -4.86 -9.94
CA ARG A 41 16.29 -3.48 -10.41
C ARG A 41 16.80 -2.48 -9.39
N GLU A 42 17.48 -1.44 -9.86
CA GLU A 42 17.83 -0.30 -9.03
C GLU A 42 16.56 0.47 -8.66
N LEU A 43 16.27 0.54 -7.37
CA LEU A 43 15.16 1.32 -6.84
C LEU A 43 15.65 2.64 -6.27
N PRO A 44 14.91 3.74 -6.49
CA PRO A 44 15.32 5.03 -5.98
C PRO A 44 15.22 5.07 -4.44
N SER A 45 16.12 5.81 -3.82
CA SER A 45 16.29 5.83 -2.35
C SER A 45 15.04 6.32 -1.59
N TRP A 46 14.21 7.19 -2.19
CA TRP A 46 12.96 7.64 -1.58
C TRP A 46 11.93 6.52 -1.44
N LEU A 47 11.96 5.51 -2.32
CA LEU A 47 11.04 4.38 -2.30
C LEU A 47 11.43 3.40 -1.18
N LEU A 48 12.73 3.10 -1.05
CA LEU A 48 13.28 2.21 -0.03
C LEU A 48 13.16 2.80 1.40
N LYS A 49 13.46 4.09 1.57
CA LYS A 49 13.37 4.77 2.88
C LYS A 49 11.95 4.77 3.46
N ALA A 50 10.95 4.79 2.59
CA ALA A 50 9.56 4.84 3.02
C ALA A 50 9.06 3.50 3.59
N ALA A 51 9.65 2.37 3.18
CA ALA A 51 9.32 1.04 3.71
C ALA A 51 9.85 0.80 5.13
N SER A 52 10.96 1.45 5.51
CA SER A 52 11.55 1.34 6.86
C SER A 52 10.71 2.00 7.95
N LYS A 53 9.69 2.79 7.60
CA LYS A 53 8.83 3.51 8.54
C LYS A 53 7.52 2.75 8.73
N LYS A 54 7.55 1.54 9.31
CA LYS A 54 6.34 0.93 9.89
C LYS A 54 6.00 1.73 11.16
N PRO A 55 4.84 2.41 11.26
CA PRO A 55 4.34 2.78 12.57
C PRO A 55 4.00 1.47 13.29
N ALA A 56 4.58 1.26 14.47
CA ALA A 56 4.16 0.18 15.35
C ALA A 56 2.65 0.33 15.62
N PRO A 57 1.87 -0.76 15.59
CA PRO A 57 0.49 -0.71 16.06
C PRO A 57 0.53 -0.28 17.53
N ARG A 58 -0.18 0.81 17.87
CA ARG A 58 -0.47 1.16 19.26
C ARG A 58 -1.71 0.40 19.71
#